data_AF-A0A2V8U7W5-F1
#
_entry.id   AF-A0A2V8U7W5-F1
#
_cell.length_a   1.000
_cell.length_b   1.000
_cell.length_c   1.000
_cell.angle_alpha   90.00
_cell.angle_beta   90.00
_cell.angle_gamma   90.00
#
_symmetry.space_group_name_H-M   'P 1'
#
loop_
_entity.id
_entity.type
_entity.pdbx_description
1 polymer ?
#
loop_
_entity_poly.entity_id
_entity_poly.type
_entity_poly.pdbx_seq_one_letter_code
_entity_poly.pdbx_strand_id
1 'polypeptide(L)'
;MSAKEIIYSEDCRQAILRGVNKLAGAVKVTLGPRGRNVVLEKKFGAPTSTKDGVTVAKEIELVDPRENLGAQLVREVASKTSEVAGDGTTT
;
A
#
# COMPACT_ATOMS: atom_id res chain seq x y z
N MET A 1 -7.90 28.02 -1.48
CA MET A 1 -7.30 26.80 -0.92
C MET A 1 -8.17 26.32 0.22
N SER A 2 -8.42 25.01 0.33
CA SER A 2 -9.10 24.45 1.51
C SER A 2 -8.23 24.60 2.76
N ALA A 3 -8.86 24.66 3.94
CA ALA A 3 -8.15 24.65 5.21
C ALA A 3 -7.33 23.37 5.36
N LYS A 4 -6.15 23.48 6.00
CA LYS A 4 -5.28 22.35 6.30
C LYS A 4 -5.52 21.89 7.73
N GLU A 5 -5.70 20.58 7.91
CA GLU A 5 -5.65 19.96 9.23
C GLU A 5 -4.18 19.75 9.62
N ILE A 6 -3.84 20.06 10.88
CA ILE A 6 -2.50 19.85 11.43
C ILE A 6 -2.63 18.96 12.66
N ILE A 7 -1.88 17.87 12.66
CA ILE A 7 -1.84 16.86 13.72
C ILE A 7 -0.40 16.65 14.17
N TYR A 8 -0.22 16.27 15.43
CA TYR A 8 1.11 16.17 16.04
C TYR A 8 1.30 14.87 16.80
N SER A 9 2.56 14.60 17.14
CA SER A 9 2.96 13.62 18.15
C SER A 9 2.40 12.21 17.89
N GLU A 10 1.79 11.61 18.90
CA GLU A 10 1.40 10.20 18.87
C GLU A 10 0.22 9.92 17.94
N ASP A 11 -0.78 10.79 17.92
CA ASP A 11 -1.96 10.63 17.06
C ASP A 11 -1.57 10.61 15.58
N CYS A 12 -0.62 11.45 15.19
CA CYS A 12 -0.05 11.47 13.85
C CYS A 12 0.68 10.16 13.53
N ARG A 13 1.58 9.71 14.41
CA ARG A 13 2.34 8.46 14.20
C ARG A 13 1.43 7.24 14.14
N GLN A 14 0.42 7.17 14.99
CA GLN A 14 -0.53 6.06 15.00
C GLN A 14 -1.37 6.02 13.72
N ALA A 15 -1.80 7.17 13.20
CA ALA A 15 -2.51 7.22 11.92
C ALA A 15 -1.62 6.73 10.76
N ILE A 16 -0.38 7.21 10.68
CA ILE A 16 0.58 6.77 9.67
C ILE A 16 0.82 5.25 9.78
N LEU A 17 1.07 4.74 11.00
CA LEU A 17 1.31 3.32 11.25
C LEU A 17 0.13 2.45 10.82
N ARG A 18 -1.12 2.86 11.08
CA ARG A 18 -2.31 2.15 10.61
C ARG A 18 -2.34 2.06 9.08
N GLY A 19 -2.01 3.14 8.40
CA GLY A 19 -1.90 3.17 6.94
C GLY A 19 -0.84 2.20 6.41
N VAL A 20 0.36 2.26 6.97
CA VAL A 20 1.47 1.35 6.62
C VAL A 20 1.09 -0.11 6.85
N ASN A 21 0.44 -0.42 7.97
CA ASN A 21 0.02 -1.79 8.30
C ASN A 21 -1.05 -2.31 7.34
N LYS A 22 -1.97 -1.47 6.86
CA LYS A 22 -2.96 -1.86 5.84
C LYS A 22 -2.28 -2.21 4.51
N LEU A 23 -1.35 -1.36 4.07
CA LEU A 23 -0.54 -1.62 2.87
C LEU A 23 0.27 -2.92 2.99
N ALA A 24 1.09 -3.02 4.05
CA ALA A 24 1.94 -4.18 4.28
C ALA A 24 1.13 -5.47 4.47
N GLY A 25 -0.01 -5.40 5.16
CA GLY A 25 -0.91 -6.53 5.36
C GLY A 25 -1.44 -7.12 4.06
N ALA A 26 -1.78 -6.26 3.09
CA ALA A 26 -2.27 -6.67 1.77
C ALA A 26 -1.17 -7.16 0.84
N VAL A 27 0.03 -6.58 0.91
CA VAL A 27 1.14 -6.91 0.00
C VAL A 27 1.91 -8.16 0.49
N LYS A 28 2.14 -8.32 1.80
CA LYS A 28 2.95 -9.43 2.32
C LYS A 28 2.41 -10.82 2.01
N VAL A 29 1.10 -10.96 1.78
CA VAL A 29 0.49 -12.26 1.48
C VAL A 29 0.90 -12.79 0.10
N THR A 30 1.40 -11.93 -0.78
CA THR A 30 1.87 -12.31 -2.12
C THR A 30 3.36 -12.68 -2.15
N LEU A 31 4.08 -12.55 -1.05
CA LEU A 31 5.54 -12.73 -1.00
C LEU A 31 5.95 -14.20 -1.21
N GLY A 32 6.95 -14.40 -2.08
CA GLY A 32 7.64 -15.67 -2.28
C GLY A 32 6.87 -16.69 -3.14
N PRO A 33 7.47 -17.89 -3.36
CA PRO A 33 6.91 -18.90 -4.27
C PRO A 33 5.57 -19.48 -3.79
N ARG A 34 5.25 -19.32 -2.51
CA ARG A 34 3.97 -19.74 -1.89
C ARG A 34 3.02 -18.57 -1.61
N GLY A 35 3.24 -17.42 -2.25
CA GLY A 35 2.34 -16.28 -2.21
C GLY A 35 0.90 -16.67 -2.55
N ARG A 36 -0.05 -16.08 -1.82
CA ARG A 36 -1.49 -16.27 -2.01
C ARG A 36 -2.04 -15.24 -2.99
N ASN A 37 -3.18 -15.58 -3.59
CA ASN A 37 -3.87 -14.65 -4.48
C ASN A 37 -4.51 -13.52 -3.67
N VAL A 38 -4.41 -12.31 -4.20
CA VAL A 38 -5.20 -11.16 -3.82
C VAL A 38 -6.20 -10.88 -4.95
N VAL A 39 -7.44 -10.64 -4.57
CA VAL A 39 -8.53 -10.35 -5.51
C VAL A 39 -8.79 -8.85 -5.50
N LEU A 40 -8.71 -8.22 -6.68
CA LEU A 40 -8.88 -6.80 -6.88
C LEU A 40 -10.20 -6.58 -7.64
N GLU A 41 -11.07 -5.75 -7.07
CA GLU A 41 -12.33 -5.38 -7.69
C GLU A 41 -12.10 -4.55 -8.95
N LYS A 42 -12.97 -4.72 -9.94
CA LYS A 42 -13.03 -3.87 -11.14
C LYS A 42 -14.43 -3.32 -11.29
N LYS A 43 -14.54 -2.07 -11.72
CA LYS A 43 -15.85 -1.42 -11.97
C LYS A 43 -16.70 -2.14 -13.04
N PHE A 44 -16.05 -2.86 -13.96
CA PHE A 44 -16.70 -3.62 -15.01
C PHE A 44 -15.99 -4.95 -15.25
N GLY A 45 -16.75 -6.01 -15.51
CA GLY A 45 -16.23 -7.35 -15.79
C GLY A 45 -15.86 -8.15 -14.53
N ALA A 46 -15.05 -9.19 -14.72
CA ALA A 46 -14.59 -10.05 -13.64
C ALA A 46 -13.46 -9.39 -12.82
N PRO A 47 -13.34 -9.69 -11.51
CA PRO A 47 -12.25 -9.18 -10.69
C PRO A 47 -10.88 -9.72 -11.15
N THR A 48 -9.81 -8.99 -10.87
CA THR A 48 -8.45 -9.46 -11.14
C THR A 48 -7.96 -10.30 -9.96
N SER A 49 -7.53 -11.53 -10.21
CA SER A 49 -6.78 -12.33 -9.23
C SER A 49 -5.29 -12.23 -9.54
N THR A 50 -4.47 -11.78 -8.58
CA THR A 50 -3.02 -11.61 -8.78
C THR A 50 -2.21 -12.09 -7.57
N LYS A 51 -0.96 -12.50 -7.83
CA LYS A 51 0.08 -12.74 -6.81
C LYS A 51 1.23 -11.73 -6.91
N ASP A 52 1.07 -10.68 -7.71
CA ASP A 52 2.06 -9.63 -7.84
C ASP A 52 1.82 -8.56 -6.78
N GLY A 53 2.75 -8.46 -5.82
CA GLY A 53 2.71 -7.47 -4.75
C GLY A 53 2.79 -6.03 -5.25
N VAL A 54 3.44 -5.79 -6.40
CA VAL A 54 3.52 -4.45 -7.01
C VAL A 54 2.15 -4.02 -7.53
N THR A 55 1.44 -4.92 -8.22
CA THR A 55 0.06 -4.67 -8.65
C THR A 55 -0.86 -4.44 -7.46
N VAL A 56 -0.74 -5.24 -6.39
CA VAL A 56 -1.55 -5.04 -5.17
C VAL A 56 -1.27 -3.68 -4.52
N ALA A 57 -0.01 -3.28 -4.39
CA ALA A 57 0.36 -2.00 -3.78
C ALA A 57 -0.17 -0.77 -4.55
N LYS A 58 -0.28 -0.88 -5.88
CA LYS A 58 -0.79 0.21 -6.74
C LYS A 58 -2.27 0.51 -6.50
N GLU A 59 -3.07 -0.51 -6.20
CA GLU A 59 -4.52 -0.38 -5.97
C GLU A 59 -4.86 0.11 -4.55
N ILE A 60 -3.88 0.26 -3.66
CA ILE A 60 -4.12 0.65 -2.27
C ILE A 60 -4.23 2.18 -2.17
N GLU A 61 -5.45 2.61 -1.89
CA GLU A 61 -5.80 3.98 -1.52
C GLU A 61 -6.75 3.94 -0.32
N LEU A 62 -6.42 4.69 0.74
CA LEU A 62 -7.17 4.67 1.99
C LEU A 62 -8.06 5.90 2.11
N VAL A 63 -9.26 5.71 2.66
CA VAL A 63 -10.26 6.78 2.83
C VAL A 63 -9.80 7.84 3.84
N ASP A 64 -9.14 7.45 4.94
CA ASP A 64 -8.56 8.39 5.89
C ASP A 64 -7.28 9.01 5.28
N PRO A 65 -7.21 10.33 5.06
CA PRO A 65 -6.05 10.97 4.43
C PRO A 65 -4.74 10.78 5.20
N ARG A 66 -4.80 10.66 6.54
CA ARG A 66 -3.64 10.52 7.43
C ARG A 66 -3.06 9.11 7.33
N GLU A 67 -3.93 8.12 7.26
CA GLU A 67 -3.53 6.74 6.99
C GLU A 67 -3.02 6.60 5.56
N ASN A 68 -3.72 7.20 4.59
CA ASN A 68 -3.31 7.16 3.19
C ASN A 68 -1.91 7.75 3.01
N LEU A 69 -1.60 8.87 3.66
CA LEU A 69 -0.27 9.47 3.64
C LEU A 69 0.82 8.46 4.03
N GLY A 70 0.62 7.69 5.10
CA GLY A 70 1.55 6.66 5.54
C GLY A 70 1.71 5.52 4.53
N ALA A 71 0.60 5.03 3.97
CA ALA A 71 0.62 4.00 2.93
C ALA A 71 1.35 4.49 1.66
N GLN A 72 1.04 5.71 1.19
CA GLN A 72 1.67 6.27 0.00
C GLN A 72 3.19 6.47 0.17
N LEU A 73 3.62 6.91 1.35
CA LEU A 73 5.04 7.13 1.64
C LEU A 73 5.86 5.83 1.54
N VAL A 74 5.38 4.75 2.16
CA VAL A 74 6.06 3.45 2.10
C VAL A 74 6.00 2.86 0.69
N ARG A 75 4.88 3.01 -0.01
CA ARG A 75 4.73 2.56 -1.40
C ARG A 75 5.76 3.23 -2.31
N GLU A 76 5.95 4.53 -2.19
CA GLU A 76 6.89 5.28 -3.03
C GLU A 76 8.35 4.91 -2.75
N VAL A 77 8.71 4.69 -1.49
CA VAL A 77 10.06 4.23 -1.14
C VAL A 77 10.31 2.81 -1.65
N ALA A 78 9.34 1.91 -1.50
CA ALA A 78 9.46 0.52 -1.93
C ALA A 78 9.45 0.36 -3.47
N SER A 79 8.80 1.25 -4.22
CA SER A 79 8.82 1.19 -5.69
C SER A 79 10.20 1.52 -6.26
N LYS A 80 10.93 2.46 -5.63
CA LYS A 80 12.30 2.83 -6.02
C LYS A 80 13.28 1.66 -5.89
N THR A 81 13.05 0.74 -4.95
CA THR A 81 13.85 -0.49 -4.82
C THR A 81 13.78 -1.33 -6.09
N SER A 82 12.57 -1.55 -6.64
CA SER A 82 12.41 -2.33 -7.87
C SER A 82 12.89 -1.59 -9.11
N GLU A 83 12.85 -0.26 -9.15
CA GLU A 83 13.39 0.51 -10.28
C GLU A 83 14.91 0.32 -10.45
N VAL A 84 15.64 0.19 -9.33
CA VAL A 84 17.09 0.04 -9.33
C VAL A 84 17.52 -1.43 -9.36
N ALA A 85 16.88 -2.27 -8.54
CA ALA A 85 17.29 -3.67 -8.34
C ALA A 85 16.50 -4.68 -9.19
N GLY A 86 15.37 -4.29 -9.78
CA GLY A 86 14.48 -5.15 -10.56
C GLY A 86 13.54 -6.05 -9.74
N ASP A 87 13.72 -6.11 -8.41
CA ASP A 87 12.89 -6.88 -7.46
C ASP A 87 12.99 -6.24 -6.06
N GLY A 88 12.17 -6.70 -5.11
CA GLY A 88 12.28 -6.34 -3.68
C GLY A 88 11.24 -5.38 -3.16
N THR A 89 10.26 -4.94 -3.96
CA THR A 89 9.18 -4.02 -3.49
C THR A 89 8.26 -4.64 -2.43
N THR A 90 8.19 -5.98 -2.34
CA THR A 90 7.35 -6.69 -1.36
C THR A 90 8.11 -7.05 -0.07
N THR A 91 9.45 -7.04 -0.12
CA THR A 91 10.35 -7.42 1.00
C THR A 91 10.54 -6.24 1.95
#